data_AF-A0A382D4H1-F1
#
_entry.id   AF-A0A382D4H1-F1
#
_cell.length_a   1.000
_cell.length_b   1.000
_cell.length_c   1.000
_cell.angle_alpha   90.00
_cell.angle_beta   90.00
_cell.angle_gamma   90.00
#
_symmetry.space_group_name_H-M   'P 1'
#
loop_
_entity.id
_entity.type
_entity.pdbx_description
1 polymer ?
#
loop_
_entity_poly.entity_id
_entity_poly.type
_entity_poly.pdbx_seq_one_letter_code
_entity_poly.pdbx_strand_id
1 'polypeptide(L)'
;MKTYKELSGELDEIMSFKARKALGRRLRQLAKKASTKFKKAKNKLKKLPLSMYKKKAQKKVRKFFMQKVAGKGKDISSLSIAQKIRIEKMTDKKFPMAGKKATALVKKFMRKIMKKHRAAAKAAKDAKGEQQKADAEVKKVKESKTFSQFREESKRDYKDEYKKFQSSPEKIKYRAELVKFNRDKGTYGNGDKKDASHKGGKIVGFEDQSKNRGR
;
A
#
# COMPACT_ATOMS: atom_id res chain seq x y z
N MET A 1 1.39 22.37 -9.09
CA MET A 1 2.48 21.40 -8.89
C MET A 1 2.50 20.49 -10.11
N LYS A 2 3.62 20.38 -10.82
CA LYS A 2 3.72 19.55 -12.03
C LYS A 2 3.49 18.08 -11.69
N THR A 3 2.81 17.34 -12.55
CA THR A 3 2.53 15.92 -12.32
C THR A 3 3.82 15.10 -12.45
N TYR A 4 3.92 13.95 -11.78
CA TYR A 4 5.09 13.06 -11.87
C TYR A 4 5.41 12.65 -13.33
N LYS A 5 4.38 12.63 -14.17
CA LYS A 5 4.45 12.31 -15.60
C LYS A 5 5.11 13.44 -16.41
N GLU A 6 4.81 14.69 -16.08
CA GLU A 6 5.45 15.89 -16.67
C GLU A 6 6.91 16.03 -16.22
N LEU A 7 7.19 15.80 -14.94
CA LEU A 7 8.56 15.78 -14.41
C LEU A 7 9.42 14.66 -15.02
N SER A 8 8.83 13.49 -15.29
CA SER A 8 9.53 12.40 -15.98
C SER A 8 9.77 12.70 -17.47
N GLY A 9 8.84 13.39 -18.13
CA GLY A 9 8.99 13.81 -19.53
C GLY A 9 10.11 14.85 -19.69
N GLU A 10 10.15 15.85 -18.82
CA GLU A 10 11.20 16.89 -18.81
C GLU A 10 12.60 16.28 -18.54
N LEU A 11 12.72 15.28 -17.66
CA LEU A 11 13.98 14.56 -17.42
C LEU A 11 14.39 13.62 -18.57
N ASP A 12 13.42 13.07 -19.30
CA ASP A 12 13.65 12.20 -20.46
C ASP A 12 14.11 12.96 -21.70
N GLU A 13 13.76 14.25 -21.82
CA GLU A 13 14.23 15.15 -22.88
C GLU A 13 15.68 15.63 -22.64
N ILE A 14 16.06 15.84 -21.38
CA ILE A 14 17.39 16.36 -21.00
C ILE A 14 18.50 15.29 -21.09
N MET A 15 18.15 14.01 -20.97
CA MET A 15 19.14 12.93 -20.87
C MET A 15 19.33 12.17 -22.19
N SER A 16 20.57 12.16 -22.69
CA SER A 16 20.93 11.38 -23.88
C SER A 16 20.53 9.89 -23.74
N PHE A 17 20.20 9.24 -24.85
CA PHE A 17 19.81 7.81 -24.88
C PHE A 17 20.82 6.90 -24.15
N LYS A 18 22.12 7.25 -24.23
CA LYS A 18 23.21 6.57 -23.52
C LYS A 18 23.11 6.73 -22.01
N ALA A 19 22.75 7.92 -21.53
CA ALA A 19 22.56 8.21 -20.11
C ALA A 19 21.33 7.49 -19.54
N ARG A 20 20.22 7.43 -20.30
CA ARG A 20 19.02 6.64 -19.97
C ARG A 20 19.33 5.15 -19.84
N LYS A 21 20.03 4.57 -20.82
CA LYS A 21 20.45 3.15 -20.78
C LYS A 21 21.40 2.87 -19.61
N ALA A 22 22.28 3.82 -19.26
CA ALA A 22 23.18 3.70 -18.10
C ALA A 22 22.41 3.76 -16.78
N LEU A 23 21.45 4.68 -16.63
CA LEU A 23 20.60 4.81 -15.46
C LEU A 23 19.73 3.55 -15.28
N GLY A 24 19.11 3.04 -16.34
CA GLY A 24 18.34 1.78 -16.30
C GLY A 24 19.18 0.57 -15.87
N ARG A 25 20.43 0.46 -16.34
CA ARG A 25 21.37 -0.58 -15.85
C ARG A 25 21.68 -0.42 -14.36
N ARG A 26 21.93 0.79 -13.89
CA ARG A 26 22.16 1.09 -12.47
C ARG A 26 20.94 0.71 -11.62
N LEU A 27 19.74 1.12 -12.01
CA LEU A 27 18.49 0.75 -11.34
C LEU A 27 18.29 -0.77 -11.32
N ARG A 28 18.56 -1.49 -12.42
CA ARG A 28 18.47 -2.95 -12.46
C ARG A 28 19.49 -3.63 -11.54
N GLN A 29 20.70 -3.10 -11.44
CA GLN A 29 21.71 -3.60 -10.48
C GLN A 29 21.27 -3.34 -9.03
N LEU A 30 20.72 -2.16 -8.74
CA LEU A 30 20.18 -1.83 -7.42
C LEU A 30 18.98 -2.72 -7.06
N ALA A 31 18.07 -2.97 -7.99
CA ALA A 31 16.95 -3.90 -7.81
C ALA A 31 17.42 -5.36 -7.59
N LYS A 32 18.47 -5.81 -8.30
CA LYS A 32 19.13 -7.10 -8.03
C LYS A 32 19.74 -7.15 -6.63
N LYS A 33 20.37 -6.07 -6.15
CA LYS A 33 20.89 -5.96 -4.77
C LYS A 33 19.77 -5.96 -3.73
N ALA A 34 18.66 -5.26 -3.97
CA ALA A 34 17.51 -5.24 -3.09
C ALA A 34 16.82 -6.61 -2.99
N SER A 35 16.54 -7.25 -4.12
CA SER A 35 15.92 -8.58 -4.18
C SER A 35 16.80 -9.67 -3.55
N THR A 36 18.12 -9.61 -3.75
CA THR A 36 19.05 -10.55 -3.08
C THR A 36 19.11 -10.29 -1.57
N LYS A 37 19.07 -9.03 -1.12
CA LYS A 37 18.97 -8.69 0.31
C LYS A 37 17.68 -9.24 0.93
N PHE A 38 16.55 -9.12 0.22
CA PHE A 38 15.27 -9.69 0.64
C PHE A 38 15.30 -11.23 0.70
N LYS A 39 15.82 -11.90 -0.34
CA LYS A 39 15.99 -13.37 -0.35
C LYS A 39 16.87 -13.84 0.81
N LYS A 40 17.99 -13.14 1.08
CA LYS A 40 18.87 -13.43 2.22
C LYS A 40 18.15 -13.24 3.55
N ALA A 41 17.37 -12.18 3.71
CA ALA A 41 16.57 -11.94 4.91
C ALA A 41 15.54 -13.05 5.12
N LYS A 42 14.79 -13.43 4.08
CA LYS A 42 13.82 -14.55 4.14
C LYS A 42 14.49 -15.88 4.49
N ASN A 43 15.64 -16.18 3.88
CA ASN A 43 16.36 -17.42 4.14
C ASN A 43 16.93 -17.51 5.56
N LYS A 44 17.28 -16.37 6.20
CA LYS A 44 17.67 -16.34 7.62
C LYS A 44 16.54 -16.74 8.57
N LEU A 45 15.28 -16.58 8.16
CA LEU A 45 14.11 -16.92 8.96
C LEU A 45 13.65 -18.37 8.78
N LYS A 46 14.12 -19.05 7.72
CA LYS A 46 13.79 -20.46 7.46
C LYS A 46 14.48 -21.37 8.47
N LYS A 47 13.77 -22.43 8.89
CA LYS A 47 14.37 -23.48 9.73
C LYS A 47 15.55 -24.10 8.99
N LEU A 48 16.76 -24.06 9.57
CA LEU A 48 17.90 -24.79 8.99
C LEU A 48 17.78 -26.30 9.26
N PRO A 49 18.42 -27.16 8.43
CA PRO A 49 18.53 -28.58 8.73
C PRO A 49 19.49 -28.83 9.91
N LEU A 50 19.30 -29.95 10.62
CA LEU A 50 20.12 -30.33 11.78
C LEU A 50 21.62 -30.38 11.47
N SER A 51 21.97 -30.85 10.26
CA SER A 51 23.36 -30.92 9.78
C SER A 51 24.05 -29.54 9.78
N MET A 52 23.32 -28.49 9.41
CA MET A 52 23.85 -27.13 9.39
C MET A 52 24.01 -26.56 10.80
N TYR A 53 23.14 -26.92 11.74
CA TYR A 53 23.33 -26.55 13.14
C TYR A 53 24.53 -27.25 13.76
N LYS A 54 24.74 -28.54 13.44
CA LYS A 54 25.94 -29.30 13.85
C LYS A 54 27.21 -28.65 13.31
N LYS A 55 27.27 -28.31 12.01
CA LYS A 55 28.41 -27.61 11.40
C LYS A 55 28.70 -26.26 12.08
N LYS A 56 27.67 -25.45 12.34
CA LYS A 56 27.82 -24.16 13.05
C LYS A 56 28.31 -24.35 14.49
N ALA A 57 27.81 -25.36 15.20
CA ALA A 57 28.24 -25.68 16.55
C ALA A 57 29.70 -26.17 16.58
N GLN A 58 30.10 -27.06 15.66
CA GLN A 58 31.48 -27.51 15.50
C GLN A 58 32.45 -26.34 15.28
N LYS A 59 32.10 -25.40 14.39
CA LYS A 59 32.91 -24.18 14.18
C LYS A 59 33.05 -23.33 15.44
N LYS A 60 31.99 -23.17 16.23
CA LYS A 60 32.06 -22.45 17.52
C LYS A 60 32.93 -23.16 18.54
N VAL A 61 32.84 -24.48 18.62
CA VAL A 61 33.66 -25.30 19.53
C VAL A 61 35.13 -25.25 19.12
N ARG A 62 35.44 -25.39 17.82
CA ARG A 62 36.82 -25.23 17.32
C ARG A 62 37.37 -23.84 17.62
N LYS A 63 36.59 -22.77 17.39
CA LYS A 63 37.00 -21.40 17.75
C LYS A 63 37.23 -21.23 19.25
N PHE A 64 36.40 -21.85 20.10
CA PHE A 64 36.58 -21.85 21.54
C PHE A 64 37.87 -22.56 21.96
N PHE A 65 38.20 -23.71 21.36
CA PHE A 65 39.45 -24.40 21.62
C PHE A 65 40.66 -23.62 21.08
N MET A 66 40.57 -23.01 19.90
CA MET A 66 41.62 -22.13 19.38
C MET A 66 41.88 -20.95 20.32
N GLN A 67 40.83 -20.35 20.90
CA GLN A 67 41.00 -19.27 21.88
C GLN A 67 41.68 -19.78 23.15
N LYS A 68 41.32 -20.99 23.60
CA LYS A 68 41.94 -21.63 24.76
C LYS A 68 43.43 -21.91 24.53
N VAL A 69 43.82 -22.25 23.29
CA VAL A 69 45.22 -22.46 22.89
C VAL A 69 45.96 -21.13 22.71
N ALA A 70 45.31 -20.10 22.17
CA ALA A 70 45.89 -18.77 21.96
C ALA A 70 46.07 -17.97 23.28
N GLY A 71 45.27 -18.27 24.30
CA GLY A 71 45.25 -17.57 25.59
C GLY A 71 44.14 -16.52 25.69
N LYS A 72 43.81 -16.10 26.92
CA LYS A 72 42.69 -15.16 27.18
C LYS A 72 42.93 -13.73 26.68
N GLY A 73 44.20 -13.31 26.52
CA GLY A 73 44.57 -11.95 26.14
C GLY A 73 44.92 -11.74 24.66
N LYS A 74 44.83 -12.78 23.81
CA LYS A 74 45.18 -12.69 22.39
C LYS A 74 43.94 -12.89 21.51
N ASP A 75 43.63 -11.89 20.70
CA ASP A 75 42.56 -12.01 19.73
C ASP A 75 43.00 -12.82 18.51
N ILE A 76 42.25 -13.88 18.21
CA ILE A 76 42.58 -14.75 17.06
C ILE A 76 42.53 -13.96 15.74
N SER A 77 41.73 -12.90 15.67
CA SER A 77 41.60 -12.05 14.48
C SER A 77 42.89 -11.30 14.13
N SER A 78 43.63 -10.80 15.13
CA SER A 78 44.83 -9.97 14.93
C SER A 78 46.09 -10.78 14.64
N LEU A 79 46.04 -12.11 14.76
CA LEU A 79 47.18 -12.98 14.49
C LEU A 79 47.52 -13.08 13.00
N SER A 80 48.81 -13.21 12.71
CA SER A 80 49.30 -13.49 11.36
C SER A 80 48.81 -14.86 10.86
N ILE A 81 48.81 -15.05 9.54
CA ILE A 81 48.37 -16.32 8.92
C ILE A 81 49.20 -17.49 9.44
N ALA A 82 50.52 -17.32 9.55
CA ALA A 82 51.42 -18.34 10.09
C ALA A 82 51.10 -18.70 11.55
N GLN A 83 50.80 -17.71 12.39
CA GLN A 83 50.39 -17.94 13.78
C GLN A 83 49.05 -18.67 13.87
N LYS A 84 48.08 -18.32 13.02
CA LYS A 84 46.79 -19.01 12.92
C LYS A 84 46.96 -20.48 12.56
N ILE A 85 47.78 -20.80 11.56
CA ILE A 85 48.06 -22.19 11.15
C ILE A 85 48.70 -22.98 12.28
N ARG A 86 49.69 -22.40 12.99
CA ARG A 86 50.33 -23.05 14.15
C ARG A 86 49.30 -23.34 15.25
N ILE A 87 48.45 -22.38 15.58
CA ILE A 87 47.40 -22.55 16.58
C ILE A 87 46.38 -23.59 16.16
N GLU A 88 45.98 -23.64 14.89
CA GLU A 88 45.08 -24.69 14.38
C GLU A 88 45.69 -26.07 14.57
N LYS A 89 46.94 -26.28 14.15
CA LYS A 89 47.66 -27.55 14.34
C LYS A 89 47.74 -27.94 15.82
N MET A 90 48.06 -26.99 16.71
CA MET A 90 48.08 -27.24 18.16
C MET A 90 46.69 -27.54 18.73
N THR A 91 45.66 -26.89 18.21
CA THR A 91 44.27 -27.10 18.65
C THR A 91 43.78 -28.47 18.27
N ASP A 92 44.02 -28.91 17.03
CA ASP A 92 43.58 -30.22 16.55
C ASP A 92 44.32 -31.36 17.27
N LYS A 93 45.59 -31.15 17.67
CA LYS A 93 46.36 -32.06 18.55
C LYS A 93 45.83 -32.09 20.00
N LYS A 94 45.62 -30.93 20.63
CA LYS A 94 45.24 -30.83 22.05
C LYS A 94 43.75 -31.11 22.30
N PHE A 95 42.89 -30.81 21.33
CA PHE A 95 41.43 -30.89 21.46
C PHE A 95 40.81 -31.52 20.20
N PRO A 96 40.94 -32.85 20.02
CA PRO A 96 40.36 -33.52 18.86
C PRO A 96 38.82 -33.41 18.86
N MET A 97 38.25 -33.02 17.72
CA MET A 97 36.81 -32.79 17.56
C MET A 97 35.96 -34.08 17.67
N ALA A 98 36.59 -35.25 17.54
CA ALA A 98 35.97 -36.56 17.75
C ALA A 98 35.91 -36.96 19.24
N GLY A 99 36.59 -36.23 20.14
CA GLY A 99 36.65 -36.57 21.56
C GLY A 99 35.33 -36.32 22.31
N LYS A 100 35.10 -37.07 23.39
CA LYS A 100 33.89 -36.97 24.26
C LYS A 100 33.59 -35.54 24.75
N LYS A 101 34.63 -34.78 25.12
CA LYS A 101 34.49 -33.37 25.55
C LYS A 101 34.02 -32.45 24.42
N ALA A 102 34.57 -32.64 23.21
CA ALA A 102 34.20 -31.85 22.04
C ALA A 102 32.77 -32.15 21.58
N THR A 103 32.37 -33.42 21.53
CA THR A 103 31.02 -33.84 21.14
C THR A 103 29.96 -33.32 22.11
N ALA A 104 30.21 -33.38 23.42
CA ALA A 104 29.33 -32.81 24.45
C ALA A 104 29.17 -31.28 24.28
N LEU A 105 30.26 -30.55 24.06
CA LEU A 105 30.21 -29.11 23.79
C LEU A 105 29.45 -28.81 22.50
N VAL A 106 29.67 -29.57 21.43
CA VAL A 106 28.93 -29.42 20.16
C VAL A 106 27.44 -29.58 20.41
N LYS A 107 26.99 -30.58 21.19
CA LYS A 107 25.58 -30.76 21.55
C LYS A 107 25.02 -29.55 22.32
N LYS A 108 25.78 -29.02 23.29
CA LYS A 108 25.40 -27.82 24.07
C LYS A 108 25.29 -26.57 23.20
N PHE A 109 26.29 -26.30 22.35
CA PHE A 109 26.28 -25.17 21.43
C PHE A 109 25.20 -25.31 20.37
N MET A 110 24.96 -26.52 19.85
CA MET A 110 23.88 -26.79 18.90
C MET A 110 22.52 -26.43 19.51
N ARG A 111 22.21 -26.89 20.73
CA ARG A 111 20.98 -26.53 21.45
C ARG A 111 20.85 -25.00 21.63
N LYS A 112 21.93 -24.32 22.01
CA LYS A 112 21.94 -22.84 22.14
C LYS A 112 21.67 -22.14 20.80
N ILE A 113 22.29 -22.59 19.71
CA ILE A 113 22.08 -22.01 18.37
C ILE A 113 20.64 -22.25 17.91
N MET A 114 20.09 -23.45 18.13
CA MET A 114 18.70 -23.78 17.84
C MET A 114 17.73 -22.85 18.57
N LYS A 115 17.93 -22.64 19.88
CA LYS A 115 17.09 -21.73 20.68
C LYS A 115 17.15 -20.30 20.15
N LYS A 116 18.35 -19.77 19.88
CA LYS A 116 18.53 -18.43 19.30
C LYS A 116 17.88 -18.30 17.92
N HIS A 117 18.02 -19.30 17.07
CA HIS A 117 17.43 -19.29 15.73
C HIS A 117 15.90 -19.31 15.78
N ARG A 118 15.30 -20.11 16.67
CA ARG A 118 13.85 -20.14 16.90
C ARG A 118 13.34 -18.80 17.45
N ALA A 119 14.04 -18.22 18.43
CA ALA A 119 13.69 -16.92 18.99
C ALA A 119 13.75 -15.80 17.94
N ALA A 120 14.82 -15.75 17.14
CA ALA A 120 14.95 -14.78 16.05
C ALA A 120 13.87 -14.95 14.98
N ALA A 121 13.50 -16.20 14.65
CA ALA A 121 12.42 -16.47 13.72
C ALA A 121 11.03 -16.07 14.28
N LYS A 122 10.81 -16.22 15.59
CA LYS A 122 9.58 -15.77 16.26
C LYS A 122 9.50 -14.24 16.27
N ALA A 123 10.54 -13.56 16.76
CA ALA A 123 10.60 -12.09 16.77
C ALA A 123 10.40 -11.47 15.37
N ALA A 124 10.95 -12.09 14.33
CA ALA A 124 10.75 -11.62 12.95
C ALA A 124 9.36 -11.91 12.38
N LYS A 125 8.61 -12.88 12.93
CA LYS A 125 7.20 -13.07 12.60
C LYS A 125 6.34 -12.04 13.32
N ASP A 126 6.62 -11.81 14.59
CA ASP A 126 5.89 -10.84 15.41
C ASP A 126 6.05 -9.43 14.83
N ALA A 127 7.29 -9.01 14.50
CA ALA A 127 7.57 -7.75 13.83
C ALA A 127 6.91 -7.62 12.44
N LYS A 128 6.74 -8.72 11.72
CA LYS A 128 5.99 -8.71 10.45
C LYS A 128 4.48 -8.55 10.67
N GLY A 129 3.94 -9.15 11.72
CA GLY A 129 2.54 -8.97 12.10
C GLY A 129 2.27 -7.52 12.51
N GLU A 130 3.17 -6.89 13.26
CA GLU A 130 3.11 -5.47 13.62
C GLU A 130 3.20 -4.57 12.39
N GLN A 131 4.15 -4.84 11.48
CA GLN A 131 4.25 -4.09 10.20
C GLN A 131 2.98 -4.24 9.35
N GLN A 132 2.41 -5.45 9.26
CA GLN A 132 1.18 -5.68 8.51
C GLN A 132 -0.03 -4.97 9.12
N LYS A 133 -0.09 -4.86 10.45
CA LYS A 133 -1.13 -4.09 11.15
C LYS A 133 -0.99 -2.60 10.88
N ALA A 134 0.22 -2.05 10.98
CA ALA A 134 0.49 -0.65 10.67
C ALA A 134 0.19 -0.33 9.19
N ASP A 135 0.58 -1.20 8.26
CA ASP A 135 0.28 -1.04 6.83
C ASP A 135 -1.23 -1.11 6.55
N ALA A 136 -1.97 -1.95 7.28
CA ALA A 136 -3.43 -2.03 7.17
C ALA A 136 -4.12 -0.78 7.71
N GLU A 137 -3.61 -0.20 8.80
CA GLU A 137 -4.11 1.05 9.38
C GLU A 137 -3.86 2.24 8.46
N VAL A 138 -2.65 2.34 7.88
CA VAL A 138 -2.32 3.37 6.87
C VAL A 138 -3.18 3.23 5.62
N LYS A 139 -3.52 2.00 5.19
CA LYS A 139 -4.45 1.78 4.08
C LYS A 139 -5.85 2.27 4.40
N LYS A 140 -6.39 1.99 5.60
CA LYS A 140 -7.70 2.50 6.03
C LYS A 140 -7.75 4.03 6.02
N VAL A 141 -6.69 4.69 6.46
CA VAL A 141 -6.58 6.17 6.43
C VAL A 141 -6.46 6.72 5.00
N LYS A 142 -5.87 5.96 4.07
CA LYS A 142 -5.82 6.35 2.64
C LYS A 142 -7.14 6.10 1.91
N GLU A 143 -7.92 5.12 2.34
CA GLU A 143 -9.22 4.74 1.76
C GLU A 143 -10.39 5.53 2.34
N SER A 144 -10.22 6.21 3.49
CA SER A 144 -11.23 7.15 3.97
C SER A 144 -11.34 8.35 3.03
N LYS A 145 -12.56 8.60 2.54
CA LYS A 145 -12.90 9.73 1.65
C LYS A 145 -12.37 11.04 2.24
N THR A 146 -11.73 11.87 1.42
CA THR A 146 -11.28 13.19 1.86
C THR A 146 -12.49 14.09 2.12
N PHE A 147 -12.34 15.08 3.02
CA PHE A 147 -13.42 16.01 3.37
C PHE A 147 -14.01 16.73 2.14
N SER A 148 -13.20 16.95 1.09
CA SER A 148 -13.65 17.51 -0.19
C SER A 148 -14.56 16.55 -0.97
N GLN A 149 -14.27 15.25 -1.00
CA GLN A 149 -15.11 14.23 -1.66
C GLN A 149 -16.44 14.06 -0.94
N PHE A 150 -16.43 14.10 0.40
CA PHE A 150 -17.67 14.11 1.19
C PHE A 150 -18.52 15.35 0.89
N ARG A 151 -17.88 16.52 0.73
CA ARG A 151 -18.56 17.78 0.39
C ARG A 151 -19.20 17.75 -1.00
N GLU A 152 -18.59 17.09 -1.98
CA GLU A 152 -19.15 16.96 -3.33
C GLU A 152 -20.38 16.05 -3.38
N GLU A 153 -20.38 14.94 -2.64
CA GLU A 153 -21.53 14.03 -2.51
C GLU A 153 -22.71 14.71 -1.78
N SER A 154 -22.43 15.70 -0.93
CA SER A 154 -23.45 16.50 -0.21
C SER A 154 -23.98 17.71 -0.99
N LYS A 155 -23.52 17.96 -2.23
CA LYS A 155 -24.07 19.04 -3.06
C LYS A 155 -25.50 18.67 -3.48
N ARG A 156 -26.50 19.38 -2.94
CA ARG A 156 -27.91 19.27 -3.33
C ARG A 156 -28.06 19.42 -4.84
N ASP A 157 -28.60 18.40 -5.49
CA ASP A 157 -28.89 18.46 -6.93
C ASP A 157 -30.20 19.22 -7.16
N TYR A 158 -30.08 20.54 -7.22
CA TYR A 158 -31.18 21.46 -7.51
C TYR A 158 -31.93 21.09 -8.81
N LYS A 159 -31.28 20.43 -9.79
CA LYS A 159 -31.91 20.06 -11.05
C LYS A 159 -32.87 18.89 -10.86
N ASP A 160 -32.50 17.91 -10.04
CA ASP A 160 -33.35 16.77 -9.72
C ASP A 160 -34.43 17.12 -8.69
N GLU A 161 -34.16 18.05 -7.78
CA GLU A 161 -35.18 18.64 -6.91
C GLU A 161 -36.24 19.39 -7.75
N TYR A 162 -35.82 20.22 -8.72
CA TYR A 162 -36.75 20.98 -9.57
C TYR A 162 -37.59 20.09 -10.49
N LYS A 163 -37.05 18.97 -10.98
CA LYS A 163 -37.82 17.98 -11.75
C LYS A 163 -39.02 17.45 -10.95
N LYS A 164 -38.87 17.16 -9.65
CA LYS A 164 -39.99 16.69 -8.81
C LYS A 164 -41.17 17.67 -8.76
N PHE A 165 -40.93 18.98 -8.84
CA PHE A 165 -41.99 19.99 -8.69
C PHE A 165 -42.93 20.11 -9.90
N GLN A 166 -42.55 19.63 -11.08
CA GLN A 166 -43.40 19.66 -12.30
C GLN A 166 -43.81 18.27 -12.79
N SER A 167 -43.31 17.19 -12.17
CA SER A 167 -43.55 15.81 -12.61
C SER A 167 -44.71 15.09 -11.93
N SER A 168 -45.51 15.75 -11.07
CA SER A 168 -46.65 15.06 -10.47
C SER A 168 -47.70 14.73 -11.54
N PRO A 169 -48.32 13.53 -11.49
CA PRO A 169 -49.33 13.12 -12.46
C PRO A 169 -50.49 14.13 -12.57
N GLU A 170 -50.84 14.78 -11.47
CA GLU A 170 -51.89 15.81 -11.41
C GLU A 170 -51.51 17.09 -12.16
N LYS A 171 -50.28 17.59 -11.98
CA LYS A 171 -49.80 18.79 -12.67
C LYS A 171 -49.61 18.55 -14.17
N ILE A 172 -49.19 17.35 -14.55
CA ILE A 172 -49.07 16.94 -15.96
C ILE A 172 -50.45 16.88 -16.61
N LYS A 173 -51.44 16.23 -15.97
CA LYS A 173 -52.84 16.18 -16.45
C LYS A 173 -53.42 17.59 -16.62
N TYR A 174 -53.25 18.44 -15.62
CA TYR A 174 -53.72 19.82 -15.68
C TYR A 174 -53.09 20.63 -16.83
N ARG A 175 -51.78 20.49 -17.05
CA ARG A 175 -51.09 21.16 -18.16
C ARG A 175 -51.57 20.64 -19.52
N ALA A 176 -51.85 19.34 -19.64
CA ALA A 176 -52.40 18.75 -20.85
C ALA A 176 -53.83 19.26 -21.14
N GLU A 177 -54.68 19.34 -20.11
CA GLU A 177 -56.03 19.91 -20.20
C GLU A 177 -56.00 21.39 -20.62
N LEU A 178 -55.07 22.17 -20.07
CA LEU A 178 -54.85 23.58 -20.43
C LEU A 178 -54.44 23.74 -21.88
N VAL A 179 -53.46 22.96 -22.35
CA VAL A 179 -53.02 23.00 -23.75
C VAL A 179 -54.16 22.60 -24.69
N LYS A 180 -54.95 21.59 -24.32
CA LYS A 180 -56.10 21.15 -25.11
C LYS A 180 -57.18 22.25 -25.18
N PHE A 181 -57.57 22.82 -24.04
CA PHE A 181 -58.55 23.91 -23.99
C PHE A 181 -58.10 25.13 -24.81
N ASN A 182 -56.83 25.51 -24.74
CA ASN A 182 -56.29 26.65 -25.49
C ASN A 182 -56.24 26.39 -27.00
N ARG A 183 -55.98 25.15 -27.42
CA ARG A 183 -56.04 24.72 -28.83
C ARG A 183 -57.47 24.68 -29.35
N ASP A 184 -58.38 24.06 -28.60
CA ASP A 184 -59.79 23.91 -28.98
C ASP A 184 -60.50 25.27 -29.09
N LYS A 185 -60.11 26.24 -28.28
CA LYS A 185 -60.69 27.60 -28.26
C LYS A 185 -59.91 28.62 -29.09
N GLY A 186 -58.81 28.23 -29.73
CA GLY A 186 -58.07 29.08 -30.66
C GLY A 186 -57.48 30.34 -30.02
N THR A 187 -56.82 30.21 -28.87
CA THR A 187 -56.38 31.37 -28.06
C THR A 187 -54.93 31.76 -28.23
N TYR A 188 -54.18 30.99 -29.00
CA TYR A 188 -52.83 31.37 -29.40
C TYR A 188 -52.88 32.17 -30.70
N GLY A 189 -52.48 33.45 -30.63
CA GLY A 189 -52.31 34.31 -31.81
C GLY A 189 -53.59 34.96 -32.35
N ASN A 190 -54.70 34.90 -31.60
CA ASN A 190 -55.99 35.44 -32.02
C ASN A 190 -56.17 36.96 -31.79
N GLY A 191 -55.25 37.61 -31.07
CA GLY A 191 -55.24 39.06 -30.84
C GLY A 191 -56.34 39.59 -29.93
N ASP A 192 -57.10 38.73 -29.24
CA ASP A 192 -58.27 39.12 -28.43
C ASP A 192 -57.93 39.68 -27.04
N LYS A 193 -56.65 39.66 -26.66
CA LYS A 193 -56.10 40.08 -25.35
C LYS A 193 -56.74 39.35 -24.15
N LYS A 194 -57.27 38.15 -24.34
CA LYS A 194 -57.83 37.31 -23.27
C LYS A 194 -56.97 36.07 -23.04
N ASP A 195 -56.67 35.78 -21.78
CA ASP A 195 -55.93 34.58 -21.38
C ASP A 195 -56.87 33.59 -20.66
N ALA A 196 -56.57 32.29 -20.74
CA ALA A 196 -57.31 31.27 -20.01
C ALA A 196 -57.16 31.48 -18.50
N SER A 197 -58.27 31.70 -17.80
CA SER A 197 -58.30 31.97 -16.36
C SER A 197 -58.17 30.67 -15.57
N HIS A 198 -57.25 30.68 -14.60
CA HIS A 198 -56.96 29.56 -13.73
C HIS A 198 -57.33 29.90 -12.29
N LYS A 199 -58.56 29.59 -11.89
CA LYS A 199 -59.01 29.76 -10.50
C LYS A 199 -59.02 28.40 -9.81
N GLY A 200 -58.27 28.28 -8.71
CA GLY A 200 -58.24 27.07 -7.87
C GLY A 200 -57.73 25.82 -8.60
N GLY A 201 -56.85 25.95 -9.59
CA GLY A 201 -56.32 24.81 -10.34
C GLY A 201 -57.30 24.19 -11.34
N LYS A 202 -58.34 24.91 -11.74
CA LYS A 202 -59.27 24.54 -12.83
C LYS A 202 -59.38 25.67 -13.85
N ILE A 203 -59.71 25.31 -15.08
CA ILE A 203 -59.91 26.27 -16.18
C ILE A 203 -61.36 26.72 -16.12
N VAL A 204 -61.59 27.99 -15.83
CA VAL A 204 -62.95 28.53 -15.60
C VAL A 204 -63.48 29.31 -16.81
N GLY A 205 -62.60 29.75 -17.72
CA GLY A 205 -62.98 30.48 -18.94
C GLY A 205 -61.86 31.40 -19.42
N PHE A 206 -62.20 32.45 -20.17
CA PHE A 206 -61.28 33.48 -20.63
C PHE A 206 -61.50 34.80 -19.87
N GLU A 207 -60.43 35.40 -19.40
CA GLU A 207 -60.43 36.71 -18.74
C GLU A 207 -59.39 37.63 -19.39
N ASP A 208 -59.53 38.94 -19.19
CA ASP A 208 -58.55 39.91 -19.71
C ASP A 208 -57.14 39.55 -19.24
N GLN A 209 -56.20 39.53 -20.18
CA GLN A 209 -54.80 39.16 -19.95
C GLN A 209 -54.17 39.99 -18.81
N SER A 210 -54.51 41.27 -18.70
CA SER A 210 -54.01 42.15 -17.64
C SER A 210 -54.47 41.72 -16.24
N LYS A 211 -55.72 41.27 -16.12
CA LYS A 211 -56.31 40.81 -14.85
C LYS A 211 -55.84 39.41 -14.48
N ASN A 212 -55.62 38.53 -15.47
CA ASN A 212 -55.18 37.16 -15.24
C ASN A 212 -53.68 37.10 -14.86
N ARG A 213 -52.82 37.85 -15.56
CA ARG A 213 -51.38 37.90 -15.27
C ARG A 213 -51.02 38.64 -13.98
N GLY A 214 -51.93 39.49 -13.48
CA GLY A 214 -51.75 40.24 -12.24
C GLY A 214 -52.10 39.46 -10.97
N ARG A 215 -52.53 38.19 -11.07
CA ARG A 215 -52.84 37.29 -9.95
C ARG A 215 -51.78 36.20 -9.83
#